data_AF-A0A5P3ABQ7-F1
#
_entry.id   AF-A0A5P3ABQ7-F1
#
_cell.length_a   1.000
_cell.length_b   1.000
_cell.length_c   1.000
_cell.angle_alpha   90.00
_cell.angle_beta   90.00
_cell.angle_gamma   90.00
#
_symmetry.space_group_name_H-M   'P 1'
#
loop_
_entity.id
_entity.type
_entity.pdbx_description
1 polymer ?
#
loop_
_entity_poly.entity_id
_entity_poly.type
_entity_poly.pdbx_seq_one_letter_code
_entity_poly.pdbx_strand_id
1 'polypeptide(L)' 'MAFLAQFIDPQGDLLVQLTVLTVTSSLVVVVLLAGYALIAERAGQLFDSQRARRRMGYAGGGFMIGGSAVMAVTR' A
#
# COMPACT_ATOMS: atom_id res chain seq x y z
N MET A 1 -6.22 20.59 12.12
CA MET A 1 -7.41 20.47 11.25
C MET A 1 -7.99 19.08 11.43
N ALA A 2 -9.26 18.96 11.84
CA ALA A 2 -9.93 17.66 12.01
C ALA A 2 -10.58 17.22 10.68
N PHE A 3 -9.79 16.62 9.80
CA PHE A 3 -10.25 16.05 8.52
C PHE A 3 -11.30 14.94 8.70
N LEU A 4 -11.40 14.36 9.89
CA LEU A 4 -12.36 13.30 10.20
C LEU A 4 -13.75 13.87 10.52
N ALA A 5 -13.83 15.01 11.20
CA ALA A 5 -15.09 15.63 11.62
C ALA A 5 -15.94 16.13 10.44
N GLN A 6 -15.31 16.46 9.30
CA GLN A 6 -16.04 16.88 8.08
C GLN A 6 -16.80 15.74 7.39
N PHE A 7 -16.57 14.48 7.76
CA PHE A 7 -17.28 13.32 7.22
C PHE A 7 -18.26 12.68 8.21
N ILE A 8 -18.41 13.26 9.40
CA ILE A 8 -19.24 12.72 10.47
C ILE A 8 -20.43 13.66 10.71
N ASP A 9 -21.63 13.12 10.59
CA ASP A 9 -22.86 13.75 11.06
C ASP A 9 -22.97 13.57 12.59
N PRO A 10 -22.98 14.66 13.37
CA PRO A 10 -23.10 14.60 14.83
C PRO A 10 -24.46 14.08 15.33
N GLN A 11 -25.49 14.00 14.49
CA GLN A 11 -26.81 13.46 14.85
C GLN A 11 -26.95 11.96 14.55
N GLY A 12 -25.98 11.36 13.85
CA GLY A 12 -26.01 9.95 13.45
C GLY A 12 -25.22 9.02 14.38
N ASP A 13 -25.36 7.71 14.16
CA ASP A 13 -24.57 6.71 14.88
C ASP A 13 -23.08 6.80 14.49
N LEU A 14 -22.26 7.17 15.47
CA LEU A 14 -20.82 7.36 15.28
C LEU A 14 -20.10 6.06 14.91
N LEU A 15 -20.50 4.91 15.47
CA LEU A 15 -19.85 3.62 15.21
C LEU A 15 -20.05 3.19 13.76
N VAL A 16 -21.27 3.36 13.24
CA VAL A 16 -21.59 3.05 11.84
C VAL A 16 -20.78 3.93 10.91
N GLN A 17 -20.73 5.23 11.16
CA GLN A 17 -20.02 6.19 10.32
C GLN A 17 -18.51 5.94 10.29
N LEU A 18 -17.90 5.69 11.45
CA LEU A 18 -16.48 5.33 11.52
C LEU A 18 -16.21 4.02 10.79
N THR A 19 -17.07 3.01 10.97
CA THR A 19 -16.92 1.72 10.28
C THR A 19 -16.98 1.89 8.77
N VAL A 20 -17.96 2.63 8.25
CA VAL A 20 -18.10 2.91 6.81
C VAL A 20 -16.88 3.66 6.30
N LEU A 21 -16.41 4.68 7.01
CA LEU A 21 -15.24 5.46 6.62
C LEU A 21 -13.97 4.60 6.58
N THR A 22 -13.73 3.80 7.61
CA THR A 22 -12.55 2.91 7.69
C THR A 22 -12.60 1.84 6.60
N VAL A 23 -13.76 1.22 6.37
CA VAL A 23 -13.92 0.17 5.36
C VAL A 23 -13.72 0.74 3.95
N THR A 24 -14.37 1.87 3.63
CA THR A 24 -14.26 2.49 2.31
C THR A 24 -12.84 2.98 2.01
N SER A 25 -12.21 3.68 2.96
CA SER A 25 -10.81 4.13 2.79
C SER A 25 -9.85 2.95 2.65
N SER A 26 -10.00 1.90 3.46
CA SER A 26 -9.17 0.70 3.36
C SER A 26 -9.38 -0.02 2.03
N LEU A 27 -10.62 -0.11 1.55
CA LEU A 27 -10.96 -0.72 0.26
C LEU A 27 -10.30 0.02 -0.91
N VAL A 28 -10.31 1.35 -0.89
CA VAL A 28 -9.60 2.17 -1.90
C VAL A 28 -8.12 1.85 -1.91
N VAL A 29 -7.47 1.78 -0.74
CA VAL A 29 -6.05 1.45 -0.62
C VAL A 29 -5.76 0.04 -1.14
N VAL A 30 -6.58 -0.94 -0.76
CA VAL A 30 -6.45 -2.33 -1.22
C VAL A 30 -6.57 -2.41 -2.74
N VAL A 31 -7.57 -1.75 -3.33
CA VAL A 31 -7.76 -1.72 -4.79
C VAL A 31 -6.59 -1.04 -5.49
N LEU A 32 -6.08 0.07 -4.96
CA LEU A 32 -4.91 0.76 -5.50
C LEU A 32 -3.67 -0.14 -5.47
N LEU A 33 -3.35 -0.73 -4.32
CA LEU A 33 -2.19 -1.59 -4.16
C LEU A 33 -2.29 -2.85 -5.01
N ALA A 34 -3.46 -3.49 -5.04
CA ALA A 34 -3.70 -4.65 -5.89
C ALA A 34 -3.60 -4.28 -7.38
N GLY A 35 -4.18 -3.15 -7.79
CA GLY A 35 -4.07 -2.64 -9.16
C GLY A 35 -2.62 -2.40 -9.57
N TYR A 36 -1.85 -1.71 -8.71
CA TYR A 36 -0.42 -1.50 -8.94
C TYR A 36 0.37 -2.81 -9.00
N ALA A 37 0.11 -3.74 -8.08
CA ALA A 37 0.78 -5.04 -8.05
C ALA A 37 0.49 -5.84 -9.32
N LEU A 38 -0.76 -5.87 -9.78
CA LEU A 38 -1.17 -6.56 -11.01
C LEU A 38 -0.56 -5.91 -12.24
N ILE A 39 -0.53 -4.58 -12.33
CA ILE A 39 0.11 -3.85 -13.45
C ILE A 39 1.62 -4.10 -13.45
N ALA A 40 2.27 -4.04 -12.30
CA ALA A 40 3.70 -4.31 -12.15
C ALA A 40 4.04 -5.76 -12.51
N GLU A 41 3.19 -6.72 -12.10
CA GLU A 41 3.36 -8.12 -12.46
C GLU A 41 3.17 -8.34 -13.96
N ARG A 42 2.15 -7.72 -14.57
CA ARG A 42 1.88 -7.84 -16.01
C ARG A 42 2.96 -7.19 -16.86
N ALA A 43 3.50 -6.05 -16.43
CA ALA A 43 4.69 -5.45 -17.02
C ALA A 43 5.90 -6.38 -16.88
N GLY A 44 6.12 -6.97 -15.70
CA GLY A 44 7.19 -7.94 -15.46
C GLY A 44 7.07 -9.23 -16.30
N GLN A 45 5.85 -9.69 -16.58
CA GLN A 45 5.58 -10.82 -17.48
C GLN A 45 5.74 -10.46 -18.97
N LEU A 46 5.56 -9.21 -19.36
CA LEU A 46 5.99 -8.73 -20.69
C LEU A 46 7.52 -8.73 -20.83
N PHE A 47 8.24 -8.61 -19.71
CA PHE A 47 9.70 -8.78 -19.60
C PHE A 47 10.11 -10.21 -19.21
N ASP A 48 9.37 -11.24 -19.67
CA ASP A 48 9.59 -12.66 -19.37
C ASP A 48 10.96 -13.18 -19.87
N SER A 49 11.99 -12.86 -19.10
CA SER A 49 13.08 -13.77 -18.87
C SER A 49 12.99 -14.15 -17.40
N GLN A 50 12.90 -15.44 -17.07
CA GLN A 50 12.85 -15.98 -15.69
C GLN A 50 13.89 -15.39 -14.70
N ARG A 51 14.94 -14.73 -15.21
CA ARG A 51 15.95 -13.99 -14.45
C ARG A 51 15.44 -12.68 -13.85
N ALA A 52 14.49 -11.99 -14.48
CA ALA A 52 13.93 -10.72 -14.01
C ALA A 52 13.05 -10.90 -12.76
N ARG A 53 12.25 -11.97 -12.70
CA ARG A 53 11.39 -12.30 -11.55
C ARG A 53 12.20 -12.60 -10.28
N ARG A 54 13.33 -13.31 -10.41
CA ARG A 54 14.29 -13.51 -9.30
C ARG A 54 14.95 -12.20 -8.88
N ARG A 55 15.40 -11.38 -9.84
CA ARG A 55 16.03 -10.07 -9.55
C ARG A 55 15.07 -9.08 -8.89
N MET A 56 13.78 -9.08 -9.21
CA MET A 56 12.79 -8.24 -8.52
C MET A 56 12.60 -8.65 -7.06
N GLY A 57 12.57 -9.94 -6.75
CA GLY A 57 12.55 -10.43 -5.36
C GLY A 57 13.78 -10.01 -4.57
N TYR A 58 14.97 -10.07 -5.19
CA TYR A 58 16.22 -9.60 -4.60
C TYR A 58 16.34 -8.07 -4.52
N ALA A 59 15.79 -7.33 -5.48
CA ALA A 59 15.80 -5.87 -5.46
C ALA A 59 14.84 -5.31 -4.41
N GLY A 60 13.63 -5.88 -4.29
CA GLY A 60 12.68 -5.53 -3.24
C GLY A 60 13.20 -5.91 -1.85
N GLY A 61 13.72 -7.13 -1.68
CA GLY A 61 14.35 -7.56 -0.42
C GLY A 61 15.61 -6.77 -0.08
N GLY A 62 16.45 -6.47 -1.06
CA GLY A 62 17.66 -5.67 -0.90
C GLY A 62 17.37 -4.20 -0.61
N PHE A 63 16.28 -3.63 -1.15
CA PHE A 63 15.85 -2.28 -0.81
C PHE A 63 15.26 -2.21 0.60
N MET A 64 14.54 -3.24 1.05
CA MET A 64 14.08 -3.31 2.44
C MET A 64 15.23 -3.49 3.43
N ILE A 65 16.19 -4.38 3.15
CA ILE A 65 17.37 -4.60 4.00
C ILE A 65 18.31 -3.38 3.96
N GLY A 66 18.55 -2.81 2.78
CA GLY A 66 19.37 -1.61 2.60
C GLY A 66 18.73 -0.38 3.25
N GLY A 67 17.43 -0.17 3.07
CA GLY A 67 16.69 0.91 3.70
C GLY A 67 16.68 0.82 5.22
N SER A 68 16.52 -0.39 5.77
CA SER A 68 16.61 -0.62 7.23
C SER A 68 18.03 -0.49 7.77
N ALA A 69 19.05 -0.93 7.02
CA ALA A 69 20.46 -0.74 7.40
C ALA A 69 20.88 0.73 7.37
N VAL A 70 20.43 1.51 6.39
CA VAL A 70 20.67 2.97 6.35
C VAL A 70 20.01 3.65 7.55
N MET A 71 18.77 3.30 7.89
CA MET A 71 18.11 3.79 9.11
C MET A 71 18.87 3.40 10.40
N ALA A 72 19.48 2.22 10.44
CA ALA A 72 20.26 1.77 11.59
C ALA A 72 21.62 2.48 11.72
N VAL A 73 22.24 2.85 10.59
CA VAL A 73 23.53 3.56 10.55
C VAL A 73 23.37 5.08 10.69
N THR A 74 22.23 5.64 10.29
CA THR A 74 21.93 7.09 10.47
C THR A 74 21.27 7.41 11.82
N ARG A 75 21.28 6.46 12.76
CA ARG A 75 20.89 6.67 14.15
C ARG A 75 21.98 7.37 14.96
#